data_AF-A0A7X4JCV8-F1
#
_entry.id   AF-A0A7X4JCV8-F1
#
_cell.length_a   1.000
_cell.length_b   1.000
_cell.length_c   1.000
_cell.angle_alpha   90.00
_cell.angle_beta   90.00
_cell.angle_gamma   90.00
#
_symmetry.space_group_name_H-M   'P 1'
#
loop_
_entity.id
_entity.type
_entity.pdbx_description
1 polymer ?
#
loop_
_entity_poly.entity_id
_entity_poly.type
_entity_poly.pdbx_seq_one_letter_code
_entity_poly.pdbx_strand_id
1 'polypeptide(L)'
;MGMRTQPHDIEVPEKEPFRDDLLNRKESVEILTELIANFEGPCVLALDAEWGNGKTTFLRMWSRHLRNLKFPVVEFNAWETDFAEQPFLALSGELTRGLKDYADESLEKKIERTKELTKELLVQAVPIGLRLASASLG
;
A
#
# COMPACT_ATOMS: atom_id res chain seq x y z
N MET A 1 7.13 26.17 -22.44
CA MET A 1 5.87 25.42 -22.26
C MET A 1 6.19 23.94 -22.45
N GLY A 2 6.61 23.23 -21.40
CA GLY A 2 7.00 21.82 -21.53
C GLY A 2 5.75 20.94 -21.43
N MET A 3 5.41 20.22 -22.50
CA MET A 3 4.43 19.14 -22.43
C MET A 3 4.96 18.07 -21.47
N ARG A 4 4.37 17.98 -20.28
CA ARG A 4 4.44 16.77 -19.45
C ARG A 4 3.49 15.76 -20.08
N THR A 5 3.97 14.95 -21.01
CA THR A 5 3.26 13.73 -21.38
C THR A 5 3.28 12.84 -20.14
N GLN A 6 2.15 12.70 -19.46
CA GLN A 6 2.03 11.65 -18.46
C GLN A 6 2.27 10.33 -19.20
N PRO A 7 3.27 9.52 -18.82
CA PRO A 7 3.44 8.22 -19.42
C PRO A 7 2.13 7.46 -19.25
N HIS A 8 1.62 6.88 -20.34
CA HIS A 8 0.46 6.01 -20.23
C HIS A 8 0.85 4.85 -19.33
N ASP A 9 0.14 4.66 -18.22
CA ASP A 9 0.41 3.54 -17.33
C ASP A 9 0.26 2.24 -18.13
N ILE A 10 1.29 1.39 -18.04
CA ILE A 10 1.27 0.07 -18.63
C ILE A 10 0.22 -0.74 -17.86
N GLU A 11 -0.72 -1.32 -18.59
CA GLU A 11 -1.69 -2.24 -18.00
C GLU A 11 -0.97 -3.53 -17.61
N VAL A 12 -1.22 -4.00 -16.38
CA VAL A 12 -0.68 -5.28 -15.88
C VAL A 12 -1.87 -6.22 -15.70
N PRO A 13 -2.12 -7.14 -16.66
CA PRO A 13 -3.25 -8.06 -16.58
C PRO A 13 -3.17 -8.96 -15.34
N GLU A 14 -4.31 -9.21 -14.70
CA GLU A 14 -4.31 -9.94 -13.42
C GLU A 14 -3.79 -11.39 -13.55
N LYS A 15 -4.19 -12.09 -14.60
CA LYS A 15 -3.84 -13.50 -14.83
C LYS A 15 -2.47 -13.67 -15.50
N GLU A 16 -2.03 -12.67 -16.25
CA GLU A 16 -0.81 -12.71 -17.06
C GLU A 16 0.02 -11.45 -16.79
N PRO A 17 0.60 -11.31 -15.58
CA PRO A 17 1.24 -10.07 -15.15
C PRO A 17 2.48 -9.69 -15.98
N PHE A 18 3.07 -10.66 -16.69
CA PHE A 18 4.26 -10.45 -17.51
C PHE A 18 3.98 -10.40 -19.01
N ARG A 19 2.70 -10.32 -19.42
CA ARG A 19 2.31 -10.30 -20.84
C ARG A 19 3.09 -9.25 -21.65
N ASP A 20 3.26 -8.07 -21.07
CA ASP A 20 3.92 -6.92 -21.70
C ASP A 20 5.24 -6.55 -20.99
N ASP A 21 5.93 -7.55 -20.43
CA ASP A 21 7.23 -7.37 -19.73
C ASP A 21 8.40 -7.25 -20.72
N LEU A 22 8.54 -6.07 -21.34
CA LEU A 22 9.62 -5.77 -22.28
C LEU A 22 11.01 -5.70 -21.64
N LEU A 23 11.09 -5.64 -20.30
CA LEU A 23 12.33 -5.47 -19.54
C LEU A 23 12.77 -6.73 -18.82
N ASN A 24 12.13 -7.88 -19.10
CA ASN A 24 12.43 -9.19 -18.51
C ASN A 24 12.47 -9.17 -16.97
N ARG A 25 11.57 -8.40 -16.35
CA ARG A 25 11.44 -8.24 -14.90
C ARG A 25 10.93 -9.49 -14.20
N LYS A 26 10.33 -10.42 -14.93
CA LYS A 26 9.87 -11.71 -14.41
C LYS A 26 10.95 -12.42 -13.59
N GLU A 27 12.18 -12.47 -14.07
CA GLU A 27 13.30 -13.12 -13.35
C GLU A 27 13.54 -12.47 -11.98
N SER A 28 13.59 -11.13 -11.95
CA SER A 28 13.73 -10.39 -10.68
C SER A 28 12.56 -10.62 -9.74
N VAL A 29 11.33 -10.70 -10.28
CA VAL A 29 10.13 -10.99 -9.49
C VAL A 29 10.19 -12.40 -8.90
N GLU A 30 10.60 -13.41 -9.67
CA GLU A 30 10.71 -14.79 -9.19
C GLU A 30 11.76 -14.92 -8.09
N ILE A 31 12.94 -14.31 -8.26
CA ILE A 31 14.00 -14.28 -7.24
C ILE A 31 13.52 -13.63 -5.94
N LEU A 32 12.90 -12.44 -6.04
CA LEU A 32 12.40 -11.75 -4.84
C LEU A 32 11.26 -12.52 -4.18
N THR A 33 10.43 -13.21 -4.97
CA THR A 33 9.34 -14.05 -4.45
C THR A 33 9.90 -15.23 -3.66
N GLU A 34 10.92 -15.91 -4.19
CA GLU A 34 11.60 -16.99 -3.48
C GLU A 34 12.26 -16.50 -2.20
N LEU A 35 12.90 -15.33 -2.23
CA LEU A 35 13.51 -14.71 -1.05
C LEU A 35 12.49 -14.50 0.08
N ILE A 36 11.34 -13.88 -0.22
CA ILE A 36 10.33 -13.60 0.81
C ILE A 36 9.58 -14.87 1.25
N ALA A 37 9.42 -15.86 0.37
CA ALA A 37 8.73 -17.10 0.70
C ALA A 37 9.54 -17.99 1.66
N ASN A 38 10.86 -17.90 1.59
CA ASN A 38 11.77 -18.67 2.45
C ASN A 38 12.25 -17.90 3.70
N PHE A 39 11.84 -16.63 3.86
CA PHE A 39 12.26 -15.83 5.01
C PHE A 39 11.48 -16.24 6.28
N GLU A 40 12.19 -16.54 7.36
CA GLU A 40 11.57 -16.86 8.64
C GLU A 40 11.28 -15.58 9.45
N GLY A 41 9.99 -15.27 9.62
CA GLY A 41 9.53 -14.14 10.44
C GLY A 41 9.28 -12.84 9.66
N PRO A 42 9.00 -11.73 10.36
CA PRO A 42 8.71 -10.45 9.71
C PRO A 42 9.94 -9.88 8.99
N CYS A 43 9.74 -9.41 7.75
CA CYS A 43 10.80 -8.80 6.92
C CYS A 43 10.34 -7.46 6.36
N VAL A 44 11.29 -6.54 6.17
CA VAL A 44 11.09 -5.28 5.45
C VAL A 44 12.08 -5.22 4.30
N LEU A 45 11.57 -5.08 3.07
CA LEU A 45 12.37 -4.95 1.86
C LEU A 45 12.20 -3.55 1.28
N ALA A 46 13.31 -2.87 1.03
CA ALA A 46 13.34 -1.60 0.32
C ALA A 46 13.79 -1.83 -1.13
N LEU A 47 12.97 -1.40 -2.10
CA LEU A 47 13.28 -1.45 -3.53
C LEU A 47 13.61 -0.06 -4.05
N ASP A 48 14.85 0.14 -4.51
CA ASP A 48 15.34 1.41 -5.05
C ASP A 48 15.78 1.32 -6.52
N ALA A 49 15.71 2.45 -7.22
CA ALA A 49 15.89 2.69 -8.67
C ALA A 49 15.63 4.19 -8.95
N GLU A 50 16.02 4.70 -10.11
CA GLU A 50 15.77 6.10 -10.44
C GLU A 50 14.31 6.35 -10.88
N TRP A 51 13.87 7.61 -10.83
CA TRP A 51 12.55 8.00 -11.30
C TRP A 51 12.40 7.72 -12.81
N GLY A 52 11.22 7.22 -13.22
CA GLY A 52 10.97 6.84 -14.62
C GLY A 52 11.39 5.41 -14.99
N ASN A 53 12.06 4.65 -14.11
CA ASN A 53 12.41 3.24 -14.37
C ASN A 53 11.24 2.26 -14.18
N GLY A 54 9.99 2.72 -14.12
CA GLY A 54 8.81 1.85 -14.04
C GLY A 54 8.70 1.03 -12.76
N LYS A 55 9.16 1.55 -11.61
CA LYS A 55 9.02 0.90 -10.29
C LYS A 55 7.57 0.52 -9.97
N THR A 56 6.64 1.43 -10.24
CA THR A 56 5.21 1.20 -10.02
C THR A 56 4.72 0.01 -10.83
N THR A 57 5.11 -0.07 -12.11
CA THR A 57 4.81 -1.22 -12.97
C THR A 57 5.42 -2.51 -12.42
N PHE A 58 6.68 -2.46 -11.96
CA PHE A 58 7.34 -3.61 -11.34
C PHE A 58 6.58 -4.11 -10.11
N LEU A 59 6.22 -3.22 -9.18
CA LEU A 59 5.45 -3.55 -7.98
C LEU A 59 4.07 -4.13 -8.33
N ARG A 60 3.40 -3.60 -9.37
CA ARG A 60 2.12 -4.14 -9.87
C ARG A 60 2.30 -5.54 -10.48
N MET A 61 3.35 -5.78 -11.26
CA MET A 61 3.65 -7.12 -11.79
C MET A 61 3.88 -8.12 -10.66
N TRP A 62 4.68 -7.72 -9.67
CA TRP A 62 5.01 -8.56 -8.52
C TRP A 62 3.77 -8.85 -7.65
N SER A 63 2.97 -7.84 -7.35
CA SER A 63 1.77 -8.00 -6.53
C SER A 63 0.75 -8.94 -7.17
N ARG A 64 0.56 -8.85 -8.50
CA ARG A 64 -0.32 -9.76 -9.26
C ARG A 64 0.25 -11.17 -9.30
N HIS A 65 1.56 -11.32 -9.49
CA HIS A 65 2.24 -12.61 -9.41
C HIS A 65 2.04 -13.28 -8.05
N LEU A 66 2.24 -12.55 -6.95
CA LEU A 66 2.02 -13.05 -5.59
C LEU A 66 0.57 -13.46 -5.34
N ARG A 67 -0.41 -12.66 -5.79
CA ARG A 67 -1.84 -13.04 -5.69
C ARG A 67 -2.16 -14.31 -6.49
N ASN A 68 -1.57 -14.49 -7.67
CA ASN A 68 -1.74 -15.72 -8.46
C ASN A 68 -1.17 -16.95 -7.73
N LEU A 69 -0.11 -16.76 -6.95
CA LEU A 69 0.46 -17.74 -6.02
C LEU A 69 -0.28 -17.84 -4.67
N LYS A 70 -1.41 -17.15 -4.51
CA LYS A 70 -2.28 -17.16 -3.31
C LYS A 70 -1.68 -16.51 -2.06
N PHE A 71 -0.64 -15.68 -2.21
CA PHE A 71 -0.19 -14.83 -1.11
C PHE A 71 -1.23 -13.73 -0.82
N PRO A 72 -1.49 -13.40 0.45
CA PRO A 72 -2.21 -12.18 0.81
C PRO A 72 -1.35 -10.96 0.46
N VAL A 73 -1.91 -10.04 -0.32
CA VAL A 73 -1.19 -8.84 -0.79
C VAL A 73 -2.05 -7.60 -0.63
N VAL A 74 -1.53 -6.64 0.15
CA VAL A 74 -2.10 -5.29 0.28
C VAL A 74 -1.20 -4.31 -0.46
N GLU A 75 -1.76 -3.55 -1.38
CA GLU A 75 -1.08 -2.44 -2.04
C GLU A 75 -1.51 -1.13 -1.39
N PHE A 76 -0.56 -0.25 -1.11
CA PHE A 76 -0.82 1.06 -0.52
C PHE A 76 0.02 2.12 -1.20
N ASN A 77 -0.63 3.09 -1.85
CA ASN A 77 0.04 4.26 -2.42
C ASN A 77 -0.03 5.43 -1.44
N ALA A 78 1.09 5.74 -0.80
CA ALA A 78 1.20 6.84 0.15
C ALA A 78 0.91 8.19 -0.50
N TRP A 79 1.29 8.42 -1.76
CA TRP A 79 1.10 9.71 -2.44
C TRP A 79 -0.37 10.01 -2.75
N GLU A 80 -1.15 8.99 -3.11
CA GLU A 80 -2.59 9.13 -3.30
C GLU A 80 -3.32 9.38 -1.97
N THR A 81 -2.73 8.90 -0.87
CA THR A 81 -3.32 8.91 0.47
C THR A 81 -2.77 10.03 1.36
N ASP A 82 -1.78 10.81 0.90
CA ASP A 82 -1.07 11.83 1.69
C ASP A 82 -1.96 13.03 2.07
N PHE A 83 -3.11 13.18 1.40
CA PHE A 83 -4.14 14.17 1.73
C PHE A 83 -5.06 13.74 2.88
N ALA A 84 -4.96 12.50 3.36
CA ALA A 84 -5.77 12.04 4.48
C ALA A 84 -5.30 12.73 5.76
N GLU A 85 -6.22 13.44 6.43
CA GLU A 85 -5.94 14.09 7.74
C GLU A 85 -5.43 13.09 8.80
N GLN A 86 -5.67 11.79 8.60
CA GLN A 86 -5.21 10.71 9.47
C GLN A 86 -4.59 9.56 8.65
N PRO A 87 -3.30 9.66 8.27
CA PRO A 87 -2.62 8.65 7.45
C PRO A 87 -2.65 7.23 8.05
N PHE A 88 -2.58 7.13 9.38
CA PHE A 88 -2.69 5.86 10.09
C PHE A 88 -4.06 5.19 9.92
N LEU A 89 -5.15 5.97 9.93
CA LEU A 89 -6.50 5.44 9.74
C LEU A 89 -6.70 4.94 8.31
N ALA A 90 -6.21 5.70 7.32
CA ALA A 90 -6.27 5.29 5.92
C ALA A 90 -5.49 3.99 5.68
N LEU A 91 -4.26 3.90 6.19
CA LEU A 91 -3.46 2.67 6.13
C LEU A 91 -4.14 1.49 6.84
N SER A 92 -4.68 1.71 8.04
CA SER A 92 -5.37 0.67 8.81
C SER A 92 -6.62 0.16 8.11
N GLY A 93 -7.37 1.05 7.46
CA GLY A 93 -8.53 0.70 6.65
C GLY A 93 -8.17 -0.15 5.43
N GLU A 94 -7.10 0.22 4.72
CA GLU A 94 -6.60 -0.55 3.57
C GLU A 94 -6.07 -1.92 3.98
N LEU A 95 -5.30 -2.01 5.06
CA LEU A 95 -4.86 -3.29 5.62
C LEU A 95 -6.04 -4.17 6.02
N THR A 96 -7.02 -3.61 6.73
CA THR A 96 -8.23 -4.33 7.14
C THR A 96 -8.99 -4.86 5.93
N ARG A 97 -9.16 -4.02 4.90
CA ARG A 97 -9.89 -4.40 3.68
C ARG A 97 -9.14 -5.48 2.90
N GLY A 98 -7.84 -5.31 2.68
CA GLY A 98 -7.02 -6.22 1.90
C GLY A 98 -6.75 -7.57 2.58
N LEU A 99 -6.83 -7.62 3.91
CA LEU A 99 -6.66 -8.84 4.68
C LEU A 99 -7.98 -9.52 5.05
N LYS A 100 -9.15 -8.91 4.81
CA LYS A 100 -10.45 -9.44 5.22
C LYS A 100 -10.70 -10.86 4.70
N ASP A 101 -10.34 -11.13 3.45
CA ASP A 101 -10.54 -12.44 2.83
C ASP A 101 -9.53 -13.50 3.31
N TYR A 102 -8.52 -13.08 4.08
CA TYR A 102 -7.48 -13.91 4.68
C TYR A 102 -7.57 -13.89 6.22
N ALA A 103 -8.56 -13.20 6.78
CA ALA A 103 -8.69 -12.99 8.22
C ALA A 103 -9.27 -14.24 8.88
N ASP A 104 -8.61 -14.70 9.93
CA ASP A 104 -9.21 -15.60 10.92
C ASP A 104 -9.89 -14.77 12.04
N GLU A 105 -10.59 -15.43 12.96
CA GLU A 105 -11.21 -14.78 14.14
C GLU A 105 -10.21 -13.93 14.96
N SER A 106 -8.91 -14.24 14.90
CA SER A 106 -7.85 -13.52 15.63
C SER A 106 -7.50 -12.20 14.95
N LEU A 107 -7.45 -12.16 13.61
CA LEU A 107 -7.29 -10.94 12.83
C LEU A 107 -8.50 -10.03 12.97
N GLU A 108 -9.72 -10.58 12.95
CA GLU A 108 -10.95 -9.80 13.18
C GLU A 108 -10.92 -9.13 14.56
N LYS A 109 -10.55 -9.85 15.62
CA LYS A 109 -10.39 -9.27 16.97
C LYS A 109 -9.35 -8.16 17.04
N LYS A 110 -8.23 -8.27 16.31
CA LYS A 110 -7.20 -7.22 16.26
C LYS A 110 -7.71 -5.99 15.53
N ILE A 111 -8.41 -6.18 14.41
CA ILE A 111 -9.04 -5.11 13.63
C ILE A 111 -10.10 -4.37 14.47
N GLU A 112 -10.94 -5.10 15.22
CA GLU A 112 -11.93 -4.54 16.12
C GLU A 112 -11.27 -3.62 17.17
N ARG A 113 -10.19 -4.10 17.78
CA ARG A 113 -9.41 -3.36 18.79
C ARG A 113 -8.74 -2.12 18.20
N THR A 114 -8.26 -2.18 16.95
CA THR A 114 -7.71 -1.01 16.25
C THR A 114 -8.78 0.04 15.97
N LYS A 115 -10.02 -0.37 15.62
CA LYS A 115 -11.14 0.56 15.42
C LYS A 115 -11.53 1.27 16.72
N GLU A 116 -11.53 0.55 17.85
CA GLU A 116 -11.83 1.15 19.16
C GLU A 116 -10.78 2.18 19.57
N LEU A 117 -9.49 1.87 19.42
CA LEU A 117 -8.39 2.80 19.69
C LEU A 117 -8.43 4.05 18.79
N THR A 118 -8.86 3.89 17.53
CA THR A 118 -9.00 5.02 16.61
C THR A 118 -10.14 5.96 17.04
N LYS A 119 -11.25 5.43 17.58
CA LYS A 119 -12.35 6.26 18.12
C LYS A 119 -11.90 7.10 19.32
N GLU A 120 -11.03 6.59 20.18
CA GLU A 120 -10.51 7.35 21.33
C GLU A 120 -9.55 8.47 20.91
N LEU A 121 -8.69 8.24 19.90
CA LEU A 121 -7.78 9.27 19.36
C LEU A 121 -8.53 10.40 18.64
N LEU A 122 -9.65 10.08 17.99
CA LEU A 122 -10.52 11.05 17.32
C LEU A 122 -11.05 12.14 18.28
N VAL A 123 -11.31 11.80 19.55
CA VAL A 123 -11.84 12.77 20.54
C VAL A 123 -10.76 13.71 21.07
N GLN A 124 -9.48 13.30 21.06
CA GLN A 124 -8.39 14.12 21.60
C GLN A 124 -7.75 15.10 20.60
N ALA A 125 -7.97 14.93 19.30
CA ALA A 125 -7.49 15.88 18.27
C ALA A 125 -8.44 17.09 18.06
N VAL A 126 -9.72 16.94 18.39
CA VAL A 126 -10.76 18.00 18.27
C VAL A 126 -10.40 19.32 18.98
N PRO A 127 -9.87 19.35 20.22
CA PRO A 127 -9.62 20.61 20.92
C PRO A 127 -8.33 21.34 20.50
N ILE A 128 -7.44 20.72 19.72
CA ILE A 128 -6.22 21.40 19.23
C ILE A 128 -6.55 22.23 17.98
N GLY A 129 -7.36 21.69 17.06
CA GLY A 129 -7.81 22.41 15.87
C GLY A 129 -8.73 23.60 16.17
N LEU A 130 -9.61 23.46 17.18
CA LEU A 130 -10.54 24.52 17.57
C LEU A 130 -9.82 25.75 18.16
N ARG A 131 -8.68 25.54 18.85
CA ARG A 131 -7.90 26.61 19.48
C ARG A 131 -7.08 27.44 18.47
N LEU A 132 -6.59 26.81 17.41
CA LEU A 132 -5.87 27.52 16.34
C LEU A 132 -6.80 28.42 15.52
N ALA A 133 -8.04 27.99 15.29
CA ALA A 133 -9.06 28.84 14.64
C ALA A 133 -9.40 30.09 15.48
N SER A 134 -9.55 29.95 16.80
CA SER A 134 -9.83 31.09 17.68
C SER A 134 -8.69 32.09 17.84
N ALA A 135 -7.45 31.68 17.58
CA ALA A 135 -6.28 32.57 17.63
C ALA A 135 -6.05 33.35 16.32
N SER A 136 -6.73 32.98 15.23
CA SER A 136 -6.64 33.65 13.92
C SER A 136 -7.77 34.66 13.65
N LEU A 137 -8.76 34.71 14.54
CA LEU A 137 -9.96 35.56 14.46
C LEU A 137 -10.01 36.64 15.57
N GLY A 138 -8.89 36.88 16.27
CA GLY A 138 -8.75 37.86 17.34
C GLY A 138 -7.69 38.91 17.05
#